data_AF-A0AA90SGV5-F1
#
_entry.id   AF-A0AA90SGV5-F1
#
_cell.length_a   1.000
_cell.length_b   1.000
_cell.length_c   1.000
_cell.angle_alpha   90.00
_cell.angle_beta   90.00
_cell.angle_gamma   90.00
#
_symmetry.space_group_name_H-M   'P 1'
#
loop_
_entity.id
_entity.type
_entity.pdbx_description
1 polymer ?
#
loop_
_entity_poly.entity_id
_entity_poly.type
_entity_poly.pdbx_seq_one_letter_code
_entity_poly.pdbx_strand_id
1 'polypeptide(L)'
;MTEDDLFRYVRMPKGDDWKKIFDQYPQTYVQGKGGFDRRLVDDLDAVGVRITRLSDISGLPTVPPAVDVAADWLTHLDERIPGDETRHREGIRYGLINLLNDPAAKGNRVAIEALTRQINRADPALPEYAQIWAVMSLARIATESDYQRMMDLFHRPDIVDGGRAAIVAYFGRFRRPESREAALASIDRPVVRAEAIRTLGKIGNPDDIAVIAPYEDDDDPHVRRAARTALKRLRS
;
A
#
# COMPACT_ATOMS: atom_id res chain seq x y z
N MET A 1 -6.96 -15.55 -26.54
CA MET A 1 -6.80 -14.15 -26.11
C MET A 1 -6.14 -13.44 -27.27
N THR A 2 -6.87 -12.55 -27.94
CA THR A 2 -6.34 -11.75 -29.05
C THR A 2 -5.39 -10.69 -28.49
N GLU A 3 -4.57 -10.06 -29.33
CA GLU A 3 -3.67 -8.99 -28.89
C GLU A 3 -4.47 -7.83 -28.23
N ASP A 4 -5.74 -7.66 -28.60
CA ASP A 4 -6.65 -6.64 -28.10
C ASP A 4 -7.26 -6.95 -26.71
N ASP A 5 -7.17 -8.21 -26.25
CA ASP A 5 -7.62 -8.63 -24.92
C ASP A 5 -6.54 -8.46 -23.83
N LEU A 6 -5.30 -8.15 -24.23
CA LEU A 6 -4.17 -8.03 -23.31
C LEU A 6 -4.14 -6.68 -22.61
N PHE A 7 -3.79 -6.68 -21.32
CA PHE A 7 -3.47 -5.45 -20.60
C PHE A 7 -2.17 -4.85 -21.15
N ARG A 8 -2.23 -3.64 -21.73
CA ARG A 8 -1.09 -2.99 -22.40
C ARG A 8 -0.48 -1.85 -21.60
N TYR A 9 0.85 -1.76 -21.61
CA TYR A 9 1.60 -0.66 -21.03
C TYR A 9 2.95 -0.46 -21.76
N VAL A 10 3.59 0.71 -21.59
CA VAL A 10 4.72 1.15 -22.43
C VAL A 10 5.90 0.18 -22.45
N ARG A 11 6.26 -0.41 -21.31
CA ARG A 11 7.39 -1.34 -21.16
C ARG A 11 7.01 -2.81 -21.33
N MET A 12 5.79 -3.10 -21.80
CA MET A 12 5.32 -4.47 -21.96
C MET A 12 6.19 -5.22 -22.98
N PRO A 13 6.67 -6.43 -22.65
CA PRO A 13 7.33 -7.31 -23.62
C PRO A 13 6.45 -7.59 -24.83
N LYS A 14 7.06 -7.55 -26.02
CA LYS A 14 6.37 -7.67 -27.32
C LYS A 14 6.70 -8.97 -28.03
N GLY A 15 5.79 -9.40 -28.92
CA GLY A 15 5.92 -10.64 -29.69
C GLY A 15 5.39 -11.86 -28.94
N ASP A 16 4.99 -12.89 -29.67
CA ASP A 16 4.46 -14.13 -29.10
C ASP A 16 5.54 -14.95 -28.39
N ASP A 17 6.80 -14.77 -28.78
CA ASP A 17 7.96 -15.46 -28.22
C ASP A 17 8.77 -14.59 -27.24
N TRP A 18 8.14 -13.56 -26.67
CA TRP A 18 8.81 -12.58 -25.79
C TRP A 18 9.60 -13.20 -24.62
N LYS A 19 9.18 -14.37 -24.12
CA LYS A 19 9.86 -15.10 -23.03
C LYS A 19 11.21 -15.69 -23.43
N LYS A 20 11.54 -15.80 -24.73
CA LYS A 20 12.87 -16.24 -25.19
C LYS A 20 14.00 -15.36 -24.67
N ILE A 21 13.70 -14.11 -24.26
CA ILE A 21 14.67 -13.21 -23.63
C ILE A 21 15.33 -13.84 -22.38
N PHE A 22 14.60 -14.70 -21.65
CA PHE A 22 15.13 -15.34 -20.45
C PHE A 22 16.24 -16.35 -20.80
N ASP A 23 16.08 -17.07 -21.91
CA ASP A 23 17.03 -18.07 -22.38
C ASP A 23 18.18 -17.42 -23.19
N GLN A 24 17.94 -16.26 -23.81
CA GLN A 24 18.96 -15.48 -24.51
C GLN A 24 19.91 -14.73 -23.55
N TYR A 25 19.42 -14.34 -22.37
CA TYR A 25 20.19 -13.61 -21.38
C TYR A 25 20.17 -14.31 -20.00
N PRO A 26 20.68 -15.56 -19.90
CA PRO A 26 20.59 -16.37 -18.68
C PRO A 26 21.39 -15.77 -17.51
N GLN A 27 22.43 -14.98 -17.79
CA GLN A 27 23.17 -14.22 -16.77
C GLN A 27 22.35 -13.09 -16.12
N THR A 28 21.34 -12.57 -16.82
CA THR A 28 20.50 -11.46 -16.37
C THR A 28 19.24 -11.96 -15.65
N TYR A 29 18.68 -13.07 -16.12
CA TYR A 29 17.43 -13.66 -15.64
C TYR A 29 17.68 -14.98 -14.90
N VAL A 30 18.43 -14.88 -13.81
CA VAL A 30 18.73 -16.03 -12.96
C VAL A 30 17.57 -16.27 -11.99
N GLN A 31 16.93 -17.43 -12.07
CA GLN A 31 15.85 -17.83 -11.15
C GLN A 31 16.29 -17.65 -9.69
N GLY A 32 15.44 -16.98 -8.89
CA GLY A 32 15.72 -16.77 -7.47
C GLY A 32 16.72 -15.65 -7.19
N LYS A 33 17.09 -14.82 -8.18
CA LYS A 33 18.01 -13.68 -8.00
C LYS A 33 17.42 -12.38 -8.53
N GLY A 34 17.77 -11.26 -7.89
CA GLY A 34 17.45 -9.92 -8.38
C GLY A 34 15.95 -9.64 -8.58
N GLY A 35 15.09 -10.28 -7.78
CA GLY A 35 13.63 -10.19 -7.93
C GLY A 35 13.05 -10.86 -9.18
N PHE A 36 13.79 -11.77 -9.83
CA PHE A 36 13.27 -12.56 -10.94
C PHE A 36 12.83 -13.96 -10.46
N ASP A 37 11.54 -14.25 -10.65
CA ASP A 37 10.96 -15.59 -10.47
C ASP A 37 10.09 -15.91 -11.68
N ARG A 38 10.47 -16.93 -12.45
CA ARG A 38 9.79 -17.32 -13.70
C ARG A 38 8.33 -17.73 -13.45
N ARG A 39 8.03 -18.32 -12.28
CA ARG A 39 6.67 -18.73 -11.91
C ARG A 39 5.75 -17.52 -11.78
N LEU A 40 6.22 -16.45 -11.11
CA LEU A 40 5.45 -15.21 -10.98
C LEU A 40 5.24 -14.53 -12.33
N VAL A 41 6.25 -14.56 -13.18
CA VAL A 41 6.15 -14.05 -14.56
C VAL A 41 5.09 -14.83 -15.35
N ASP A 42 5.07 -16.15 -15.22
CA ASP A 42 4.10 -17.01 -15.91
C ASP A 42 2.67 -16.79 -15.38
N ASP A 43 2.49 -16.65 -14.07
CA ASP A 43 1.17 -16.38 -13.46
C ASP A 43 0.62 -15.00 -13.89
N LEU A 44 1.48 -13.99 -13.99
CA LEU A 44 1.09 -12.66 -14.48
C LEU A 44 0.78 -12.66 -15.98
N ASP A 45 1.54 -13.40 -16.79
CA ASP A 45 1.25 -13.55 -18.22
C ASP A 45 -0.08 -14.29 -18.46
N ALA A 46 -0.43 -15.27 -17.62
CA ALA A 46 -1.71 -15.98 -17.69
C ALA A 46 -2.93 -15.07 -17.53
N VAL A 47 -2.78 -13.94 -16.82
CA VAL A 47 -3.79 -12.88 -16.69
C VAL A 47 -3.55 -11.69 -17.64
N GLY A 48 -2.71 -11.88 -18.65
CA GLY A 48 -2.44 -10.90 -19.70
C GLY A 48 -1.43 -9.80 -19.33
N VAL A 49 -0.73 -9.94 -18.20
CA VAL A 49 0.26 -8.97 -17.68
C VAL A 49 1.67 -9.50 -17.96
N ARG A 50 2.17 -9.29 -19.18
CA ARG A 50 3.54 -9.66 -19.55
C ARG A 50 4.53 -8.78 -18.83
N ILE A 51 5.49 -9.34 -18.11
CA ILE A 51 6.59 -8.61 -17.44
C ILE A 51 7.90 -9.40 -17.54
N THR A 52 9.04 -8.72 -17.45
CA THR A 52 10.32 -9.38 -17.16
C THR A 52 10.64 -9.36 -15.67
N ARG A 53 10.21 -8.31 -14.95
CA ARG A 53 10.28 -8.17 -13.49
C ARG A 53 9.11 -7.32 -12.99
N LEU A 54 8.74 -7.43 -11.71
CA LEU A 54 7.69 -6.59 -11.10
C LEU A 54 7.96 -5.08 -11.26
N SER A 55 9.24 -4.68 -11.36
CA SER A 55 9.64 -3.29 -11.61
C SER A 55 9.15 -2.73 -12.95
N ASP A 56 8.71 -3.57 -13.88
CA ASP A 56 8.16 -3.14 -15.18
C ASP A 56 6.80 -2.46 -15.03
N ILE A 57 6.06 -2.82 -13.97
CA ILE A 57 4.70 -2.33 -13.69
C ILE A 57 4.59 -1.55 -12.38
N SER A 58 5.65 -1.46 -11.57
CA SER A 58 5.64 -0.86 -10.23
C SER A 58 5.30 0.65 -10.16
N GLY A 59 5.28 1.35 -11.29
CA GLY A 59 4.93 2.78 -11.38
C GLY A 59 3.64 3.06 -12.15
N LEU A 60 2.92 2.02 -12.58
CA LEU A 60 1.64 2.20 -13.26
C LEU A 60 0.56 2.59 -12.24
N PRO A 61 -0.40 3.45 -12.61
CA PRO A 61 -1.44 3.90 -11.68
C PRO A 61 -2.41 2.79 -11.26
N THR A 62 -2.60 1.78 -12.13
CA THR A 62 -3.41 0.59 -11.87
C THR A 62 -3.03 -0.52 -12.85
N VAL A 63 -3.08 -1.77 -12.40
CA VAL A 63 -2.87 -3.03 -13.12
C VAL A 63 -3.92 -4.04 -12.62
N PRO A 64 -5.22 -3.83 -12.91
CA PRO A 64 -6.29 -4.64 -12.31
C PRO A 64 -6.14 -6.16 -12.47
N PRO A 65 -5.72 -6.70 -13.63
CA PRO A 65 -5.58 -8.15 -13.78
C PRO A 65 -4.52 -8.77 -12.87
N ALA A 66 -3.55 -8.00 -12.39
CA ALA A 66 -2.47 -8.49 -11.54
C ALA A 66 -2.86 -8.59 -10.06
N VAL A 67 -3.99 -8.02 -9.64
CA VAL A 67 -4.37 -7.91 -8.22
C VAL A 67 -4.49 -9.27 -7.56
N ASP A 68 -5.24 -10.20 -8.17
CA ASP A 68 -5.46 -11.52 -7.57
C ASP A 68 -4.18 -12.37 -7.56
N VAL A 69 -3.37 -12.28 -8.63
CA VAL A 69 -2.06 -12.92 -8.69
C VAL A 69 -1.15 -12.38 -7.58
N ALA A 70 -1.14 -11.06 -7.36
CA ALA A 70 -0.32 -10.43 -6.34
C ALA A 70 -0.75 -10.81 -4.92
N ALA A 71 -2.06 -10.86 -4.67
CA ALA A 71 -2.64 -11.24 -3.38
C ALA A 71 -2.33 -12.70 -3.05
N ASP A 72 -2.49 -13.59 -4.02
CA ASP A 72 -2.18 -15.01 -3.91
C ASP A 72 -0.66 -15.23 -3.70
N TRP A 73 0.20 -14.59 -4.49
CA TRP A 73 1.65 -14.64 -4.30
C TRP A 73 2.09 -14.14 -2.93
N LEU A 74 1.55 -13.02 -2.46
CA LEU A 74 1.93 -12.49 -1.15
C LEU A 74 1.44 -13.37 0.01
N THR A 75 0.30 -14.04 -0.18
CA THR A 75 -0.26 -15.01 0.78
C THR A 75 0.64 -16.24 0.93
N HIS A 76 1.19 -16.74 -0.17
CA HIS A 76 1.95 -17.99 -0.24
C HIS A 76 3.46 -17.78 -0.45
N LEU A 77 3.97 -16.57 -0.23
CA LEU A 77 5.33 -16.19 -0.63
C LEU A 77 6.40 -17.07 -0.01
N ASP A 78 6.29 -17.33 1.30
CA ASP A 78 7.28 -18.11 2.05
C ASP A 78 7.26 -19.60 1.66
N GLU A 79 6.11 -20.11 1.21
CA GLU A 79 5.98 -21.47 0.67
C GLU A 79 6.58 -21.56 -0.74
N ARG A 80 6.33 -20.54 -1.57
CA ARG A 80 6.83 -20.48 -2.97
C ARG A 80 8.33 -20.28 -3.02
N ILE A 81 8.88 -19.50 -2.10
CA ILE A 81 10.30 -19.21 -1.99
C ILE A 81 10.71 -19.61 -0.57
N PRO A 82 11.05 -20.89 -0.27
CA PRO A 82 11.38 -21.34 1.09
C PRO A 82 12.80 -20.93 1.53
N GLY A 83 13.08 -21.00 2.85
CA GLY A 83 14.39 -20.68 3.47
C GLY A 83 14.42 -19.32 4.19
N ASP A 84 15.60 -18.76 4.44
CA ASP A 84 15.75 -17.45 5.09
C ASP A 84 15.31 -16.27 4.20
N GLU A 85 15.04 -15.11 4.80
CA GLU A 85 14.71 -13.90 4.04
C GLU A 85 15.94 -13.42 3.25
N THR A 86 15.96 -13.70 1.95
CA THR A 86 16.99 -13.23 1.02
C THR A 86 16.58 -11.92 0.36
N ARG A 87 17.54 -11.17 -0.18
CA ARG A 87 17.26 -9.98 -1.02
C ARG A 87 16.30 -10.25 -2.17
N HIS A 88 16.29 -11.48 -2.69
CA HIS A 88 15.36 -11.88 -3.73
C HIS A 88 13.93 -11.97 -3.19
N ARG A 89 13.72 -12.71 -2.09
CA ARG A 89 12.38 -12.83 -1.48
C ARG A 89 11.85 -11.49 -1.00
N GLU A 90 12.69 -10.71 -0.35
CA GLU A 90 12.32 -9.36 0.13
C GLU A 90 11.93 -8.45 -1.05
N GLY A 91 12.67 -8.52 -2.17
CA GLY A 91 12.35 -7.76 -3.38
C GLY A 91 11.00 -8.17 -4.01
N ILE A 92 10.70 -9.47 -4.04
CA ILE A 92 9.38 -9.96 -4.49
C ILE A 92 8.29 -9.50 -3.51
N ARG A 93 8.50 -9.67 -2.20
CA ARG A 93 7.57 -9.23 -1.14
C ARG A 93 7.21 -7.76 -1.28
N TYR A 94 8.23 -6.90 -1.39
CA TYR A 94 8.05 -5.46 -1.57
C TYR A 94 7.32 -5.13 -2.87
N GLY A 95 7.70 -5.77 -3.98
CA GLY A 95 7.04 -5.58 -5.27
C GLY A 95 5.55 -5.94 -5.24
N LEU A 96 5.18 -7.03 -4.56
CA LEU A 96 3.79 -7.46 -4.37
C LEU A 96 3.02 -6.50 -3.45
N ILE A 97 3.60 -6.06 -2.35
CA ILE A 97 3.01 -5.05 -1.45
C ILE A 97 2.70 -3.75 -2.23
N ASN A 98 3.63 -3.31 -3.07
CA ASN A 98 3.45 -2.12 -3.90
C ASN A 98 2.37 -2.34 -4.97
N LEU A 99 2.36 -3.52 -5.62
CA LEU A 99 1.33 -3.87 -6.61
C LEU A 99 -0.07 -3.92 -5.99
N LEU A 100 -0.19 -4.32 -4.72
CA LEU A 100 -1.46 -4.28 -3.99
C LEU A 100 -1.87 -2.88 -3.50
N ASN A 101 -1.04 -1.86 -3.70
CA ASN A 101 -1.45 -0.45 -3.55
C ASN A 101 -2.29 0.04 -4.74
N ASP A 102 -3.04 -0.86 -5.38
CA ASP A 102 -3.85 -0.60 -6.56
C ASP A 102 -5.27 -0.21 -6.15
N PRO A 103 -5.88 0.86 -6.72
CA PRO A 103 -7.30 1.14 -6.50
C PRO A 103 -8.23 -0.04 -6.87
N ALA A 104 -7.87 -0.88 -7.85
CA ALA A 104 -8.62 -2.06 -8.24
C ALA A 104 -8.63 -3.16 -7.16
N ALA A 105 -7.68 -3.14 -6.21
CA ALA A 105 -7.64 -4.07 -5.09
C ALA A 105 -8.61 -3.70 -3.94
N LYS A 106 -9.33 -2.58 -4.05
CA LYS A 106 -10.27 -2.13 -3.01
C LYS A 106 -11.32 -3.20 -2.69
N GLY A 107 -11.37 -3.60 -1.42
CA GLY A 107 -12.30 -4.62 -0.91
C GLY A 107 -11.90 -6.07 -1.22
N ASN A 108 -10.77 -6.30 -1.91
CA ASN A 108 -10.26 -7.65 -2.15
C ASN A 108 -9.80 -8.27 -0.83
N ARG A 109 -10.53 -9.30 -0.36
CA ARG A 109 -10.30 -9.93 0.94
C ARG A 109 -8.95 -10.64 1.00
N VAL A 110 -8.53 -11.31 -0.07
CA VAL A 110 -7.25 -12.01 -0.13
C VAL A 110 -6.11 -11.00 0.01
N ALA A 111 -6.18 -9.87 -0.72
CA ALA A 111 -5.18 -8.81 -0.63
C ALA A 111 -5.14 -8.17 0.77
N ILE A 112 -6.31 -7.88 1.36
CA ILE A 112 -6.42 -7.32 2.72
C ILE A 112 -5.77 -8.26 3.74
N GLU A 113 -6.08 -9.56 3.69
CA GLU A 113 -5.48 -10.54 4.60
C GLU A 113 -3.98 -10.71 4.37
N ALA A 114 -3.54 -10.77 3.11
CA ALA A 114 -2.13 -10.89 2.76
C ALA A 114 -1.32 -9.72 3.33
N LEU A 115 -1.75 -8.47 3.09
CA LEU A 115 -1.10 -7.28 3.64
C LEU A 115 -1.11 -7.26 5.18
N THR A 116 -2.23 -7.65 5.79
CA THR A 116 -2.34 -7.74 7.26
C THR A 116 -1.32 -8.74 7.84
N ARG A 117 -1.16 -9.91 7.21
CA ARG A 117 -0.15 -10.90 7.60
C ARG A 117 1.27 -10.35 7.46
N GLN A 118 1.56 -9.57 6.41
CA GLN A 118 2.87 -8.93 6.27
C GLN A 118 3.13 -7.92 7.41
N ILE A 119 2.15 -7.09 7.78
CA ILE A 119 2.26 -6.14 8.91
C ILE A 119 2.42 -6.85 10.26
N ASN A 120 1.84 -8.05 10.41
CA ASN A 120 1.92 -8.86 11.63
C ASN A 120 3.15 -9.78 11.69
N ARG A 121 3.97 -9.81 10.64
CA ARG A 121 5.15 -10.67 10.57
C ARG A 121 6.17 -10.27 11.65
N ALA A 122 6.71 -11.25 12.38
CA ALA A 122 7.68 -11.03 13.45
C ALA A 122 9.08 -11.58 13.14
N ASP A 123 9.21 -12.57 12.24
CA ASP A 123 10.48 -13.25 11.98
C ASP A 123 10.80 -13.45 10.47
N PRO A 124 11.73 -12.64 9.93
CA PRO A 124 12.03 -11.29 10.39
C PRO A 124 10.80 -10.40 10.22
N ALA A 125 10.64 -9.42 11.12
CA ALA A 125 9.68 -8.34 10.92
C ALA A 125 9.97 -7.59 9.60
N LEU A 126 8.93 -6.97 9.02
CA LEU A 126 9.15 -6.13 7.85
C LEU A 126 10.11 -4.98 8.19
N PRO A 127 11.09 -4.68 7.31
CA PRO A 127 11.82 -3.43 7.39
C PRO A 127 10.87 -2.24 7.43
N GLU A 128 11.25 -1.16 8.13
CA GLU A 128 10.40 0.01 8.36
C GLU A 128 9.73 0.54 7.10
N TYR A 129 10.50 0.75 6.02
CA TYR A 129 9.95 1.24 4.75
C TYR A 129 8.90 0.28 4.16
N ALA A 130 9.11 -1.03 4.26
CA ALA A 130 8.17 -2.02 3.74
C ALA A 130 6.90 -2.08 4.61
N GLN A 131 7.01 -1.89 5.92
CA GLN A 131 5.87 -1.78 6.83
C GLN A 131 5.03 -0.55 6.50
N ILE A 132 5.64 0.62 6.27
CA ILE A 132 4.94 1.84 5.83
C ILE A 132 4.12 1.55 4.58
N TRP A 133 4.75 0.96 3.56
CA TRP A 133 4.08 0.63 2.31
C TRP A 133 2.96 -0.38 2.50
N ALA A 134 3.14 -1.42 3.31
CA ALA A 134 2.09 -2.40 3.59
C ALA A 134 0.87 -1.76 4.27
N VAL A 135 1.09 -0.89 5.26
CA VAL A 135 0.01 -0.17 5.95
C VAL A 135 -0.66 0.83 5.01
N MET A 136 0.08 1.53 4.15
CA MET A 136 -0.47 2.42 3.14
C MET A 136 -1.35 1.67 2.12
N SER A 137 -0.86 0.54 1.59
CA SER A 137 -1.61 -0.33 0.70
C SER A 137 -2.89 -0.81 1.38
N LEU A 138 -2.80 -1.28 2.63
CA LEU A 138 -3.96 -1.75 3.40
C LEU A 138 -4.98 -0.63 3.60
N ALA A 139 -4.55 0.56 4.05
CA ALA A 139 -5.42 1.72 4.23
C ALA A 139 -6.10 2.17 2.91
N ARG A 140 -5.45 1.97 1.77
CA ARG A 140 -6.04 2.26 0.45
C ARG A 140 -7.15 1.28 0.08
N ILE A 141 -6.93 -0.01 0.28
CA ILE A 141 -7.84 -1.05 -0.20
C ILE A 141 -8.90 -1.47 0.83
N ALA A 142 -8.65 -1.23 2.11
CA ALA A 142 -9.58 -1.53 3.20
C ALA A 142 -10.90 -0.77 3.03
N THR A 143 -11.98 -1.42 3.46
CA THR A 143 -13.35 -0.90 3.43
C THR A 143 -13.85 -0.64 4.84
N GLU A 144 -15.10 -0.19 5.00
CA GLU A 144 -15.69 0.04 6.32
C GLU A 144 -15.75 -1.22 7.19
N SER A 145 -15.90 -2.41 6.60
CA SER A 145 -15.89 -3.68 7.36
C SER A 145 -14.54 -3.96 8.03
N ASP A 146 -13.49 -3.26 7.62
CA ASP A 146 -12.13 -3.39 8.16
C ASP A 146 -11.82 -2.38 9.25
N TYR A 147 -12.81 -1.59 9.69
CA TYR A 147 -12.61 -0.50 10.63
C TYR A 147 -11.94 -0.96 11.93
N GLN A 148 -12.42 -2.06 12.52
CA GLN A 148 -11.85 -2.59 13.76
C GLN A 148 -10.39 -3.01 13.56
N ARG A 149 -10.07 -3.69 12.44
CA ARG A 149 -8.69 -4.06 12.09
C ARG A 149 -7.78 -2.83 12.01
N MET A 150 -8.27 -1.75 11.38
CA MET A 150 -7.50 -0.51 11.26
C MET A 150 -7.32 0.18 12.62
N MET A 151 -8.30 0.07 13.53
CA MET A 151 -8.19 0.55 14.91
C MET A 151 -7.20 -0.26 15.74
N ASP A 152 -7.21 -1.58 15.60
CA ASP A 152 -6.24 -2.46 16.28
C ASP A 152 -4.81 -2.15 15.82
N LEU A 153 -4.61 -1.94 14.50
CA LEU A 153 -3.32 -1.48 13.97
C LEU A 153 -2.96 -0.08 14.47
N PHE A 154 -3.91 0.85 14.61
CA PHE A 154 -3.64 2.16 15.16
C PHE A 154 -3.09 2.08 16.59
N HIS A 155 -3.59 1.18 17.43
CA HIS A 155 -3.12 1.03 18.80
C HIS A 155 -1.79 0.29 18.95
N ARG A 156 -1.26 -0.30 17.87
CA ARG A 156 0.04 -0.98 17.92
C ARG A 156 1.20 0.02 18.07
N PRO A 157 2.13 -0.23 19.00
CA PRO A 157 3.27 0.66 19.25
C PRO A 157 4.34 0.57 18.16
N ASP A 158 4.42 -0.56 17.44
CA ASP A 158 5.41 -0.81 16.40
C ASP A 158 5.01 -0.27 15.02
N ILE A 159 3.80 0.30 14.89
CA ILE A 159 3.38 0.99 13.66
C ILE A 159 4.04 2.36 13.61
N VAL A 160 4.96 2.49 12.64
CA VAL A 160 5.71 3.72 12.41
C VAL A 160 4.83 4.83 11.83
N ASP A 161 5.28 6.07 12.00
CA ASP A 161 4.48 7.27 11.76
C ASP A 161 3.93 7.39 10.34
N GLY A 162 4.70 7.00 9.33
CA GLY A 162 4.24 7.00 7.94
C GLY A 162 3.04 6.07 7.73
N GLY A 163 3.08 4.87 8.33
CA GLY A 163 1.95 3.94 8.34
C GLY A 163 0.78 4.47 9.17
N ARG A 164 1.06 5.03 10.35
CA ARG A 164 0.03 5.64 11.22
C ARG A 164 -0.72 6.77 10.52
N ALA A 165 -0.04 7.61 9.75
CA ALA A 165 -0.67 8.65 8.94
C ALA A 165 -1.66 8.06 7.92
N ALA A 166 -1.32 6.93 7.28
CA ALA A 166 -2.24 6.25 6.37
C ALA A 166 -3.49 5.70 7.07
N ILE A 167 -3.33 5.16 8.30
CA ILE A 167 -4.46 4.70 9.12
C ILE A 167 -5.36 5.88 9.50
N VAL A 168 -4.79 6.99 9.96
CA VAL A 168 -5.56 8.22 10.29
C VAL A 168 -6.29 8.78 9.05
N ALA A 169 -5.66 8.73 7.87
CA ALA A 169 -6.30 9.11 6.62
C ALA A 169 -7.51 8.22 6.29
N TYR A 170 -7.41 6.91 6.56
CA TYR A 170 -8.50 5.94 6.40
C TYR A 170 -9.69 6.28 7.29
N PHE A 171 -9.46 6.63 8.57
CA PHE A 171 -10.53 7.00 9.52
C PHE A 171 -11.36 8.21 9.09
N GLY A 172 -10.74 9.18 8.40
CA GLY A 172 -11.44 10.35 7.85
C GLY A 172 -12.54 10.04 6.84
N ARG A 173 -12.72 8.77 6.44
CA ARG A 173 -13.79 8.31 5.54
C ARG A 173 -15.10 7.97 6.27
N PHE A 174 -15.08 7.70 7.57
CA PHE A 174 -16.22 7.07 8.28
C PHE A 174 -16.92 7.95 9.32
N ARG A 175 -16.44 9.18 9.58
CA ARG A 175 -17.06 10.16 10.50
C ARG A 175 -17.48 9.58 11.88
N ARG A 176 -16.68 8.68 12.44
CA ARG A 176 -16.98 8.03 13.74
C ARG A 176 -16.32 8.77 14.91
N PRO A 177 -16.90 8.72 16.14
CA PRO A 177 -16.27 9.30 17.33
C PRO A 177 -14.84 8.77 17.58
N GLU A 178 -14.63 7.46 17.42
CA GLU A 178 -13.33 6.84 17.63
C GLU A 178 -12.31 7.27 16.55
N SER A 179 -12.78 7.58 15.34
CA SER A 179 -11.95 8.18 14.27
C SER A 179 -11.47 9.58 14.66
N ARG A 180 -12.32 10.35 15.33
CA ARG A 180 -11.98 11.68 15.84
C ARG A 180 -10.96 11.56 16.97
N GLU A 181 -11.19 10.67 17.92
CA GLU A 181 -10.26 10.41 19.03
C GLU A 181 -8.87 9.99 18.52
N ALA A 182 -8.80 9.07 17.55
CA ALA A 182 -7.54 8.65 16.94
C ALA A 182 -6.80 9.81 16.24
N ALA A 183 -7.55 10.70 15.56
CA ALA A 183 -6.97 11.88 14.93
C ALA A 183 -6.48 12.90 15.97
N LEU A 184 -7.24 13.16 17.04
CA LEU A 184 -6.82 14.02 18.14
C LEU A 184 -5.55 13.49 18.82
N ALA A 185 -5.50 12.19 19.11
CA ALA A 185 -4.33 11.53 19.70
C ALA A 185 -3.08 11.59 18.79
N SER A 186 -3.26 11.90 17.50
CA SER A 186 -2.18 11.97 16.52
C SER A 186 -1.74 13.40 16.18
N ILE A 187 -2.43 14.43 16.70
CA ILE A 187 -2.23 15.82 16.26
C ILE A 187 -0.84 16.36 16.64
N ASP A 188 -0.29 15.92 17.77
CA ASP A 188 1.02 16.40 18.23
C ASP A 188 2.20 15.68 17.55
N ARG A 189 1.93 14.56 16.85
CA ARG A 189 2.97 13.74 16.21
C ARG A 189 3.40 14.39 14.91
N PRO A 190 4.63 14.93 14.76
CA PRO A 190 5.00 15.81 13.64
C PRO A 190 4.70 15.21 12.25
N VAL A 191 5.03 13.92 12.05
CA VAL A 191 4.82 13.22 10.78
C VAL A 191 3.34 12.96 10.48
N VAL A 192 2.48 12.85 11.50
CA VAL A 192 1.05 12.51 11.36
C VAL A 192 0.14 13.73 11.44
N ARG A 193 0.59 14.80 12.09
CA ARG A 193 -0.13 16.04 12.40
C ARG A 193 -0.96 16.57 11.24
N ALA A 194 -0.35 16.72 10.06
CA ALA A 194 -1.04 17.26 8.91
C ALA A 194 -2.23 16.38 8.49
N GLU A 195 -2.10 15.05 8.57
CA GLU A 195 -3.19 14.14 8.24
C GLU A 195 -4.23 14.05 9.35
N ALA A 196 -3.82 14.10 10.62
CA ALA A 196 -4.72 14.23 11.76
C ALA A 196 -5.66 15.43 11.59
N ILE A 197 -5.11 16.62 11.29
CA ILE A 197 -5.89 17.83 11.06
C ILE A 197 -6.82 17.69 9.85
N ARG A 198 -6.35 17.10 8.74
CA ARG A 198 -7.22 16.82 7.58
C ARG A 198 -8.37 15.89 7.96
N THR A 199 -8.11 14.87 8.76
CA THR A 199 -9.11 13.91 9.22
C THR A 199 -10.13 14.58 10.12
N LEU A 200 -9.72 15.39 11.10
CA LEU A 200 -10.65 16.18 11.93
C LEU A 200 -11.55 17.09 11.07
N GLY A 201 -10.96 17.79 10.09
CA GLY A 201 -11.73 18.61 9.15
C GLY A 201 -12.67 17.83 8.21
N LYS A 202 -12.40 16.54 7.94
CA LYS A 202 -13.32 15.65 7.18
C LYS A 202 -14.45 15.12 8.06
N ILE A 203 -14.15 14.83 9.32
CA ILE A 203 -15.12 14.40 10.34
C ILE A 203 -16.13 15.53 10.57
N GLY A 204 -15.64 16.76 10.70
CA GLY A 204 -16.49 17.95 10.65
C GLY A 204 -17.10 18.34 12.00
N ASN A 205 -16.47 18.03 13.13
CA ASN A 205 -16.94 18.47 14.44
C ASN A 205 -16.48 19.91 14.72
N PRO A 206 -17.39 20.89 14.88
CA PRO A 206 -17.02 22.29 15.16
C PRO A 206 -16.20 22.48 16.43
N ASP A 207 -16.31 21.58 17.42
CA ASP A 207 -15.51 21.64 18.66
C ASP A 207 -14.00 21.49 18.38
N ASP A 208 -13.62 20.94 17.22
CA ASP A 208 -12.23 20.80 16.80
C ASP A 208 -11.59 22.13 16.33
N ILE A 209 -12.36 23.21 16.18
CA ILE A 209 -11.82 24.51 15.75
C ILE A 209 -10.73 25.00 16.70
N ALA A 210 -10.96 24.91 18.02
CA ALA A 210 -10.02 25.42 19.02
C ALA A 210 -8.69 24.65 19.02
N VAL A 211 -8.74 23.32 18.80
CA VAL A 211 -7.53 22.49 18.76
C VAL A 211 -6.79 22.61 17.42
N ILE A 212 -7.48 22.93 16.31
CA ILE A 212 -6.86 23.08 14.99
C ILE A 212 -6.29 24.50 14.77
N ALA A 213 -6.91 25.54 15.35
CA ALA A 213 -6.54 26.94 15.10
C ALA A 213 -5.04 27.26 15.28
N PRO A 214 -4.33 26.76 16.31
CA PRO A 214 -2.90 27.02 16.47
C PRO A 214 -2.04 26.56 15.28
N TYR A 215 -2.52 25.57 14.52
CA TYR A 215 -1.79 25.00 13.39
C TYR A 215 -1.88 25.82 12.09
N GLU A 216 -2.61 26.95 12.07
CA GLU A 216 -2.59 27.88 10.92
C GLU A 216 -1.21 28.56 10.72
N ASP A 217 -0.42 28.59 11.79
CA ASP A 217 0.91 29.19 11.90
C ASP A 217 2.03 28.16 12.17
N ASP A 218 1.74 26.86 12.03
CA ASP A 218 2.73 25.78 12.20
C ASP A 218 3.95 25.95 11.26
N ASP A 219 5.14 25.53 11.68
CA ASP A 219 6.36 25.63 10.86
C ASP A 219 6.26 24.83 9.54
N ASP A 220 5.53 23.72 9.54
CA ASP A 220 5.34 22.88 8.36
C ASP A 220 4.24 23.46 7.42
N PRO A 221 4.59 23.82 6.17
CA PRO A 221 3.61 24.32 5.19
C PRO A 221 2.46 23.35 4.89
N HIS A 222 2.68 22.03 4.98
CA HIS A 222 1.64 21.03 4.80
C HIS A 222 0.63 21.03 5.95
N VAL A 223 1.10 21.31 7.17
CA VAL A 223 0.26 21.45 8.37
C VAL A 223 -0.55 22.74 8.27
N ARG A 224 0.07 23.88 7.96
CA ARG A 224 -0.66 25.15 7.76
C ARG A 224 -1.77 25.03 6.72
N ARG A 225 -1.48 24.38 5.59
CA ARG A 225 -2.48 24.12 4.53
C ARG A 225 -3.60 23.22 5.03
N ALA A 226 -3.29 22.17 5.79
CA ALA A 226 -4.28 21.29 6.38
C ALA A 226 -5.19 22.05 7.36
N ALA A 227 -4.62 22.84 8.27
CA ALA A 227 -5.35 23.63 9.26
C ALA A 227 -6.32 24.62 8.61
N ARG A 228 -5.83 25.45 7.69
CA ARG A 228 -6.69 26.42 6.95
C ARG A 228 -7.83 25.73 6.20
N THR A 229 -7.55 24.58 5.57
CA THR A 229 -8.56 23.81 4.85
C THR A 229 -9.61 23.22 5.79
N ALA A 230 -9.17 22.65 6.92
CA ALA A 230 -10.05 22.07 7.93
C ALA A 230 -10.93 23.16 8.56
N LEU A 231 -10.34 24.27 9.01
CA LEU A 231 -11.07 25.38 9.64
C LEU A 231 -12.06 26.03 8.69
N LYS A 232 -11.71 26.20 7.40
CA LYS A 232 -12.66 26.69 6.39
C LYS A 232 -13.90 25.80 6.31
N ARG A 233 -13.73 24.46 6.40
CA ARG A 233 -14.84 23.50 6.37
C ARG A 233 -15.65 23.49 7.67
N LEU A 234 -15.00 23.72 8.81
CA LEU A 234 -15.66 23.70 10.12
C LEU A 234 -16.43 25.00 10.42
N ARG A 235 -16.02 26.12 9.80
CA ARG A 235 -16.64 27.44 9.97
C ARG A 235 -17.74 27.73 8.92
N SER A 236 -17.86 26.89 7.89
CA SER A 236 -18.89 27.01 6.84
C SER A 236 -20.16 26.27 7.22
#